data_AF-A0AAD8A051-F1
#
_entry.id   AF-A0AAD8A051-F1
#
_cell.length_a   1.000
_cell.length_b   1.000
_cell.length_c   1.000
_cell.angle_alpha   90.00
_cell.angle_beta   90.00
_cell.angle_gamma   90.00
#
_symmetry.space_group_name_H-M   'P 1'
#
loop_
_entity.id
_entity.type
_entity.pdbx_description
1 polymer ?
#
loop_
_entity_poly.entity_id
_entity_poly.type
_entity_poly.pdbx_seq_one_letter_code
_entity_poly.pdbx_strand_id
1 'polypeptide(L)' 'HLLRKPLTVIDQFHSHLEPMKFLRQDTFHEQIKDEMNVVKIDGFDKRIDPTRFLSIHCFLFSYFSFCPR' A
#
# COMPACT_ATOMS: atom_id res chain seq x y z
N HIS A 1 -24.11 -11.18 -10.88
CA HIS A 1 -24.40 -10.36 -12.08
C HIS A 1 -25.88 -9.92 -12.18
N LEU A 2 -26.59 -9.79 -11.04
CA LEU A 2 -28.05 -9.63 -10.98
C LEU A 2 -28.58 -8.24 -11.40
N LEU A 3 -27.81 -7.18 -11.20
CA LEU A 3 -28.30 -5.80 -11.38
C LEU A 3 -27.91 -5.17 -12.73
N ARG A 4 -27.18 -5.89 -13.60
CA ARG A 4 -26.72 -5.44 -14.94
C ARG A 4 -26.15 -4.02 -15.03
N LYS A 5 -25.62 -3.48 -13.93
CA LYS A 5 -24.90 -2.19 -13.94
C LYS A 5 -23.44 -2.42 -14.29
N PRO A 6 -22.85 -1.60 -15.18
CA PRO A 6 -21.42 -1.63 -15.43
C PRO A 6 -20.68 -1.19 -14.16
N LEU A 7 -19.61 -1.90 -13.82
CA LEU A 7 -18.68 -1.50 -12.78
C LEU A 7 -17.69 -0.49 -13.36
N THR A 8 -17.42 0.58 -12.61
CA THR A 8 -16.32 1.49 -12.92
C THR A 8 -15.02 0.86 -12.44
N VAL A 9 -14.12 0.59 -13.37
CA VAL A 9 -12.77 0.13 -13.06
C VAL A 9 -11.92 1.35 -12.69
N ILE A 10 -11.21 1.26 -11.57
CA ILE A 10 -10.33 2.33 -11.07
C ILE A 10 -9.00 1.67 -10.73
N ASP A 11 -7.96 2.06 -11.45
CA ASP A 11 -6.64 1.40 -11.43
C ASP A 11 -5.93 1.54 -10.08
N GLN A 12 -6.28 2.56 -9.30
CA GLN A 12 -5.71 2.83 -7.97
C GLN A 12 -6.16 1.83 -6.89
N PHE A 13 -7.25 1.09 -7.14
CA PHE A 13 -7.69 0.04 -6.23
C PHE A 13 -6.96 -1.26 -6.52
N HIS A 14 -6.04 -1.61 -5.63
CA HIS A 14 -5.29 -2.86 -5.71
C HIS A 14 -5.70 -3.83 -4.61
N SER A 15 -6.02 -5.06 -5.01
CA SER A 15 -6.20 -6.16 -4.08
C SER A 15 -4.85 -6.79 -3.71
N HIS A 16 -4.77 -7.46 -2.56
CA HIS A 16 -3.64 -8.36 -2.27
C HIS A 16 -3.54 -9.55 -3.22
N LEU A 17 -4.60 -9.83 -3.96
CA LEU A 17 -4.58 -10.86 -4.99
C LEU A 17 -3.79 -10.42 -6.24
N GLU A 18 -3.32 -9.16 -6.31
CA GLU A 18 -2.43 -8.65 -7.34
C GLU A 18 -0.98 -8.57 -6.85
N PRO A 19 0.06 -8.81 -7.67
CA PRO A 19 1.45 -8.85 -7.22
C PRO A 19 2.00 -7.46 -6.86
N MET A 20 1.83 -7.05 -5.60
CA MET A 20 2.11 -5.71 -5.09
C MET A 20 3.60 -5.34 -5.06
N LYS A 21 4.50 -6.31 -5.24
CA LYS A 21 5.94 -6.08 -5.38
C LYS A 21 6.30 -5.24 -6.62
N PHE A 22 5.40 -5.13 -7.59
CA PHE A 22 5.62 -4.40 -8.84
C PHE A 22 5.11 -2.96 -8.82
N LEU A 23 4.46 -2.56 -7.74
CA LEU A 23 4.00 -1.19 -7.59
C LEU A 23 5.19 -0.26 -7.39
N ARG A 24 5.16 0.87 -8.09
CA ARG A 24 6.21 1.87 -8.03
C ARG A 24 6.02 2.71 -6.77
N GLN A 25 7.12 3.08 -6.12
CA GLN A 25 7.08 3.77 -4.84
C GLN A 25 6.44 5.16 -4.92
N ASP A 26 6.60 5.83 -6.05
CA ASP A 26 5.98 7.12 -6.35
C ASP A 26 4.45 7.06 -6.36
N THR A 27 3.83 5.90 -6.61
CA THR A 27 2.36 5.75 -6.68
C THR A 27 1.73 5.28 -5.37
N PHE A 28 2.50 5.10 -4.28
CA PHE A 28 1.94 4.53 -3.03
C PHE A 28 0.86 5.40 -2.38
N HIS A 29 0.95 6.72 -2.55
CA HIS A 29 -0.04 7.65 -2.01
C HIS A 29 -1.44 7.48 -2.62
N GLU A 30 -1.56 6.79 -3.74
CA GLU A 30 -2.80 6.61 -4.48
C GLU A 30 -3.54 5.32 -4.10
N GLN A 31 -2.99 4.45 -3.24
CA GLN A 31 -3.47 3.06 -3.08
C GLN A 31 -4.17 2.74 -1.74
N ILE A 32 -5.11 1.79 -1.77
CA ILE A 32 -5.93 1.30 -0.61
C ILE A 32 -5.83 -0.25 -0.54
N LYS A 33 -5.62 -0.87 0.65
CA LYS A 33 -5.09 -2.27 0.73
C LYS A 33 -5.51 -3.14 1.94
N ASP A 34 -5.58 -4.48 1.76
CA ASP A 34 -5.78 -5.55 2.78
C ASP A 34 -5.04 -6.88 2.42
N GLU A 35 -4.53 -7.64 3.42
CA GLU A 35 -3.76 -8.93 3.54
C GLU A 35 -2.55 -9.34 2.63
N MET A 36 -1.68 -10.26 3.11
CA MET A 36 -0.19 -10.23 2.98
C MET A 36 0.43 -10.42 1.57
N ASN A 37 0.24 -9.43 0.72
CA ASN A 37 1.02 -9.13 -0.47
C ASN A 37 1.56 -7.71 -0.29
N VAL A 38 2.61 -7.57 0.52
CA VAL A 38 3.01 -6.25 1.03
C VAL A 38 3.82 -5.45 0.00
N VAL A 39 3.77 -4.14 0.15
CA VAL A 39 4.47 -3.22 -0.74
C VAL A 39 5.99 -3.33 -0.55
N LYS A 40 6.78 -3.30 -1.65
CA LYS A 40 8.24 -3.23 -1.57
C LYS A 40 8.68 -1.80 -1.28
N ILE A 41 8.96 -1.53 -0.02
CA ILE A 41 9.40 -0.22 0.49
C ILE A 41 10.53 -0.42 1.49
N ASP A 42 11.46 0.51 1.57
CA ASP A 42 12.48 0.55 2.63
C ASP A 42 11.90 1.20 3.90
N GLY A 43 12.49 0.96 5.07
CA GLY A 43 11.98 1.50 6.34
C GLY A 43 12.19 0.54 7.50
N PHE A 44 11.19 0.42 8.37
CA PHE A 44 11.26 -0.40 9.58
C PHE A 44 11.54 -1.88 9.27
N ASP A 45 12.16 -2.60 10.21
CA ASP A 45 12.35 -4.05 10.12
C ASP A 45 11.00 -4.76 9.99
N LYS A 46 10.89 -5.81 9.17
CA LYS A 46 9.64 -6.58 8.97
C LYS A 46 9.10 -7.21 10.26
N ARG A 47 9.94 -7.39 11.28
CA ARG A 47 9.51 -7.83 12.61
C ARG A 47 8.69 -6.76 13.34
N ILE A 48 8.99 -5.49 13.08
CA ILE A 48 8.32 -4.32 13.67
C ILE A 48 7.14 -3.90 12.78
N ASP A 49 7.32 -3.95 11.45
CA ASP A 49 6.35 -3.51 10.45
C ASP A 49 6.10 -4.60 9.40
N PRO A 50 5.43 -5.70 9.77
CA PRO A 50 5.19 -6.84 8.88
C PRO A 50 4.26 -6.50 7.72
N THR A 51 3.29 -5.60 7.93
CA THR A 51 2.32 -5.16 6.90
C THR A 51 2.85 -4.04 5.99
N ARG A 52 3.98 -3.44 6.37
CA ARG A 52 4.61 -2.26 5.74
C ARG A 52 3.84 -0.94 5.92
N PHE A 53 2.79 -0.91 6.74
CA PHE A 53 1.99 0.30 6.94
C PHE A 53 2.73 1.39 7.70
N LEU A 54 3.63 1.04 8.62
CA LEU A 54 4.42 2.03 9.35
C LEU A 54 5.46 2.69 8.42
N SER A 55 6.08 1.89 7.57
CA SER A 55 7.02 2.36 6.55
C SER A 55 6.31 3.21 5.49
N ILE A 56 5.12 2.81 5.03
CA ILE A 56 4.30 3.63 4.11
C ILE A 56 3.91 4.95 4.77
N HIS A 57 3.47 4.93 6.03
CA HIS A 57 3.11 6.15 6.76
C HIS A 57 4.28 7.13 6.81
N CYS A 58 5.47 6.66 7.19
CA CYS A 58 6.64 7.54 7.29
C CYS A 58 7.21 7.97 5.94
N PHE A 59 6.99 7.19 4.88
CA PHE A 59 7.29 7.62 3.52
C PHE A 59 6.40 8.78 3.08
N LEU A 60 5.09 8.70 3.35
CA LEU A 60 4.11 9.73 2.98
C LEU A 60 4.11 10.95 3.91
N PHE A 61 4.41 10.73 5.19
CA PHE A 61 4.27 11.72 6.26
C PHE A 61 5.51 11.73 7.17
N SER A 62 6.68 11.98 6.58
CA SER A 62 7.98 11.95 7.27
C SER A 62 8.13 12.96 8.42
N TYR A 63 7.23 13.95 8.51
CA TYR A 63 7.26 14.99 9.53
C TYR A 63 6.81 14.53 10.93
N PHE A 64 6.26 13.32 11.06
CA PHE A 64 5.91 12.78 12.38
C PHE A 64 7.15 12.36 13.17
N SER A 65 7.18 12.69 14.47
CA SER A 65 8.35 12.54 15.34
C SER A 65 8.81 11.10 15.57
N PHE A 66 7.91 10.12 15.42
CA PHE A 66 8.23 8.70 15.57
C PHE A 66 8.77 8.06 14.29
N CYS A 67 8.77 8.80 13.17
CA CYS A 67 9.34 8.31 11.93
C CYS A 67 10.87 8.38 11.99
N PRO A 68 11.57 7.28 11.66
CA PRO A 68 13.03 7.29 11.55
C PRO A 68 13.42 8.30 10.47
N ARG A 69 14.43 9.12 10.78
CA ARG A 69 15.01 10.09 9.85
C ARG A 69 15.93 9.42 8.86
#